data_AF-A0A9P0D3F2-F1
#
_entry.id   AF-A0A9P0D3F2-F1
#
_cell.length_a   1.000
_cell.length_b   1.000
_cell.length_c   1.000
_cell.angle_alpha   90.00
_cell.angle_beta   90.00
_cell.angle_gamma   90.00
#
_symmetry.space_group_name_H-M   'P 1'
#
loop_
_entity.id
_entity.type
_entity.pdbx_description
1 polymer ?
#
loop_
_entity_poly.entity_id
_entity_poly.type
_entity_poly.pdbx_seq_one_letter_code
_entity_poly.pdbx_strand_id
1 'polypeptide(L)'
;MSYQHDGKIHSILHFIILISTIMTVRFSKICKCTYFFDNFQTTSLITSNVANYLTDLGLVPVTYTYNDTQVDATTSYDKPKKRGICKKKQKKLKLINKGDITLELMPKKVATLRTGQTMKIPARLYQLCNFILRNVEVKGIFKKSGSAAKQEDIKALLNKGEPLSQDASAVDVAQIILQFLKELPVAVIPECQHAFFLSCYDHADREDVLTLACLLLPPNHVNLLAYLMQFFEQVTTHHKKNHVTLLALGPCIGPVIMPMNAPEDIKKVADIMVILMKRADLIGMVPELMTLEPKPQKKKCSWVESLLKRA
;
A
#
# COMPACT_ATOMS: atom_id res chain seq x y z
N MET A 1 -45.68 2.62 -35.14
CA MET A 1 -45.02 1.36 -34.77
C MET A 1 -43.86 1.68 -33.85
N SER A 2 -44.24 1.57 -32.59
CA SER A 2 -43.52 1.58 -31.33
C SER A 2 -42.27 0.68 -31.25
N TYR A 3 -41.24 1.24 -30.60
CA TYR A 3 -40.35 0.61 -29.61
C TYR A 3 -39.53 -0.64 -29.99
N GLN A 4 -38.25 -0.42 -30.34
CA GLN A 4 -37.20 -1.44 -30.15
C GLN A 4 -35.78 -0.84 -30.14
N HIS A 5 -35.53 0.17 -29.30
CA HIS A 5 -34.15 0.61 -29.02
C HIS A 5 -33.82 0.81 -27.53
N ASP A 6 -34.81 0.68 -26.64
CA ASP A 6 -34.63 1.00 -25.22
C ASP A 6 -33.97 -0.11 -24.38
N GLY A 7 -33.92 -1.36 -24.85
CA GLY A 7 -33.45 -2.48 -24.03
C GLY A 7 -31.94 -2.52 -23.74
N LYS A 8 -31.09 -1.96 -24.62
CA LYS A 8 -29.62 -1.97 -24.42
C LYS A 8 -29.12 -0.82 -23.56
N ILE A 9 -29.74 0.36 -23.69
CA ILE A 9 -29.37 1.52 -22.89
C ILE A 9 -29.87 1.32 -21.45
N HIS A 10 -31.08 0.77 -21.25
CA HIS A 10 -31.55 0.44 -19.91
C HIS A 10 -30.68 -0.62 -19.22
N SER A 11 -30.16 -1.64 -19.92
CA SER A 11 -29.31 -2.66 -19.30
C SER A 11 -27.94 -2.13 -18.86
N ILE A 12 -27.35 -1.20 -19.60
CA ILE A 12 -26.05 -0.59 -19.25
C ILE A 12 -26.26 0.46 -18.17
N LEU A 13 -27.33 1.25 -18.26
CA LEU A 13 -27.68 2.24 -17.23
C LEU A 13 -28.08 1.56 -15.92
N HIS A 14 -28.80 0.43 -15.94
CA HIS A 14 -29.04 -0.37 -14.73
C HIS A 14 -27.76 -0.97 -14.18
N PHE A 15 -26.79 -1.37 -15.00
CA PHE A 15 -25.50 -1.89 -14.53
C PHE A 15 -24.65 -0.78 -13.90
N ILE A 16 -24.63 0.41 -14.50
CA ILE A 16 -23.95 1.60 -13.97
C ILE A 16 -24.65 2.13 -12.71
N ILE A 17 -25.98 2.13 -12.66
CA ILE A 17 -26.76 2.52 -11.47
C ILE A 17 -26.61 1.46 -10.37
N LEU A 18 -26.55 0.17 -10.70
CA LEU A 18 -26.25 -0.88 -9.73
C LEU A 18 -24.82 -0.72 -9.19
N ILE A 19 -23.83 -0.40 -10.03
CA ILE A 19 -22.44 -0.13 -9.60
C ILE A 19 -22.37 1.15 -8.75
N SER A 20 -23.05 2.23 -9.14
CA SER A 20 -23.06 3.50 -8.39
C SER A 20 -23.80 3.39 -7.04
N THR A 21 -24.85 2.55 -6.97
CA THR A 21 -25.54 2.22 -5.70
C THR A 21 -24.77 1.18 -4.88
N ILE A 22 -23.95 0.32 -5.50
CA ILE A 22 -23.04 -0.63 -4.82
C ILE A 22 -21.84 0.10 -4.21
N MET A 23 -21.32 1.13 -4.89
CA MET A 23 -20.19 1.96 -4.43
C MET A 23 -20.50 2.70 -3.12
N THR A 24 -21.76 3.03 -2.86
CA THR A 24 -22.17 3.73 -1.64
C THR A 24 -22.65 2.82 -0.50
N VAL A 25 -22.88 1.51 -0.74
CA VAL A 25 -23.63 0.67 0.24
C VAL A 25 -22.99 -0.66 0.64
N ARG A 26 -21.93 -1.21 0.01
CA ARG A 26 -21.42 -2.54 0.42
C ARG A 26 -19.89 -2.72 0.52
N PHE A 27 -19.31 -2.15 1.57
CA PHE A 27 -18.23 -2.83 2.34
C PHE A 27 -18.81 -3.65 3.51
N SER A 28 -20.03 -4.18 3.38
CA SER A 28 -20.79 -4.71 4.54
C SER A 28 -20.24 -6.01 5.13
N LYS A 29 -19.31 -6.69 4.44
CA LYS A 29 -18.65 -7.91 4.91
C LYS A 29 -17.21 -7.92 4.44
N ILE A 30 -16.33 -7.44 5.28
CA ILE A 30 -14.89 -7.47 5.07
C ILE A 30 -14.35 -8.79 5.64
N CYS A 31 -13.63 -9.60 4.86
CA CYS A 31 -13.04 -10.84 5.40
C CYS A 31 -11.97 -10.52 6.45
N LYS A 32 -12.11 -11.07 7.66
CA LYS A 32 -11.05 -11.11 8.70
C LYS A 32 -10.07 -12.25 8.44
N CYS A 33 -9.57 -12.37 7.22
CA CYS A 33 -8.66 -13.43 6.83
C CYS A 33 -7.31 -13.18 7.55
N THR A 34 -7.07 -13.87 8.68
CA THR A 34 -5.90 -13.68 9.58
C THR A 34 -4.56 -14.07 8.97
N TYR A 35 -4.57 -14.80 7.85
CA TYR A 35 -3.38 -15.34 7.17
C TYR A 35 -3.36 -15.05 5.66
N PHE A 36 -4.13 -14.07 5.19
CA PHE A 36 -4.33 -13.84 3.75
C PHE A 36 -3.02 -13.75 2.95
N PHE A 37 -2.01 -13.05 3.51
CA PHE A 37 -0.73 -12.82 2.83
C PHE A 37 0.28 -13.98 2.92
N ASP A 38 -0.10 -15.12 3.52
CA ASP A 38 0.71 -16.34 3.54
C ASP A 38 0.18 -17.42 2.55
N ASN A 39 -1.05 -17.29 1.99
CA ASN A 39 -1.71 -18.34 1.18
C ASN A 39 -1.78 -18.01 -0.32
N PHE A 40 -0.82 -18.54 -1.09
CA PHE A 40 -0.52 -18.16 -2.48
C PHE A 40 -1.66 -18.32 -3.51
N GLN A 41 -2.52 -19.34 -3.36
CA GLN A 41 -3.57 -19.65 -4.36
C GLN A 41 -4.75 -18.65 -4.31
N THR A 42 -5.10 -18.15 -3.12
CA THR A 42 -6.20 -17.19 -2.97
C THR A 42 -5.76 -15.79 -3.43
N THR A 43 -4.46 -15.50 -3.32
CA THR A 43 -3.86 -14.23 -3.75
C THR A 43 -4.00 -14.01 -5.26
N SER A 44 -3.82 -15.03 -6.11
CA SER A 44 -3.88 -14.84 -7.56
C SER A 44 -5.29 -14.47 -8.07
N LEU A 45 -6.33 -15.12 -7.54
CA LEU A 45 -7.73 -14.81 -7.87
C LEU A 45 -8.11 -13.39 -7.44
N ILE A 46 -7.80 -13.03 -6.19
CA ILE A 46 -8.15 -11.70 -5.67
C ILE A 46 -7.37 -10.61 -6.38
N THR A 47 -6.08 -10.79 -6.61
CA THR A 47 -5.27 -9.84 -7.40
C THR A 47 -5.85 -9.66 -8.80
N SER A 48 -6.28 -10.76 -9.46
CA SER A 48 -6.93 -10.67 -10.77
C SER A 48 -8.27 -9.95 -10.71
N ASN A 49 -9.14 -10.27 -9.75
CA ASN A 49 -10.43 -9.63 -9.57
C ASN A 49 -10.30 -8.13 -9.27
N VAL A 50 -9.36 -7.76 -8.39
CA VAL A 50 -9.07 -6.35 -8.06
C VAL A 50 -8.52 -5.64 -9.29
N ALA A 51 -7.58 -6.23 -10.02
CA ALA A 51 -7.04 -5.63 -11.25
C ALA A 51 -8.13 -5.44 -12.32
N ASN A 52 -9.00 -6.42 -12.54
CA ASN A 52 -10.09 -6.30 -13.50
C ASN A 52 -11.07 -5.20 -13.09
N TYR A 53 -11.46 -5.17 -11.82
CA TYR A 53 -12.35 -4.13 -11.29
C TYR A 53 -11.77 -2.71 -11.49
N LEU A 54 -10.49 -2.52 -11.18
CA LEU A 54 -9.82 -1.23 -11.37
C LEU A 54 -9.69 -0.87 -12.86
N THR A 55 -9.51 -1.87 -13.72
CA THR A 55 -9.48 -1.68 -15.18
C THR A 55 -10.85 -1.26 -15.71
N ASP A 56 -11.94 -1.83 -15.19
CA ASP A 56 -13.31 -1.43 -15.54
C ASP A 56 -13.63 0.01 -15.13
N LEU A 57 -12.94 0.54 -14.11
CA LEU A 57 -12.97 1.95 -13.71
C LEU A 57 -12.07 2.86 -14.57
N GLY A 58 -11.41 2.32 -15.60
CA GLY A 58 -10.52 3.07 -16.49
C GLY A 58 -9.12 3.31 -15.94
N LEU A 59 -8.73 2.61 -14.87
CA LEU A 59 -7.38 2.67 -14.32
C LEU A 59 -6.50 1.58 -14.95
N VAL A 60 -5.18 1.76 -14.90
CA VAL A 60 -4.22 0.77 -15.43
C VAL A 60 -3.43 0.17 -14.27
N PRO A 61 -3.92 -0.92 -13.65
CA PRO A 61 -3.26 -1.53 -12.51
C PRO A 61 -1.95 -2.20 -12.90
N VAL A 62 -0.94 -2.06 -12.03
CA VAL A 62 0.30 -2.82 -12.12
C VAL A 62 0.18 -4.03 -11.21
N THR A 63 0.45 -5.22 -11.74
CA THR A 63 0.39 -6.47 -10.98
C THR A 63 1.78 -7.11 -10.92
N TYR A 64 2.03 -7.87 -9.85
CA TYR A 64 3.25 -8.65 -9.68
C TYR A 64 2.93 -10.12 -9.95
N THR A 65 3.73 -10.76 -10.79
CA THR A 65 3.78 -12.21 -10.87
C THR A 65 4.95 -12.68 -10.00
N TYR A 66 4.68 -13.55 -9.03
CA TYR A 66 5.70 -14.15 -8.18
C TYR A 66 6.16 -15.45 -8.85
N ASN A 67 7.32 -15.42 -9.50
CA ASN A 67 8.01 -16.65 -9.93
C ASN A 67 9.20 -16.85 -9.00
N ASP A 68 9.42 -18.10 -8.55
CA ASP A 68 10.26 -18.52 -7.39
C ASP A 68 11.71 -18.01 -7.30
N THR A 69 12.18 -17.15 -8.20
CA THR A 69 13.50 -16.48 -8.10
C THR A 69 13.58 -15.05 -8.65
N GLN A 70 12.51 -14.46 -9.22
CA GLN A 70 12.53 -13.08 -9.77
C GLN A 70 11.17 -12.38 -9.67
N VAL A 71 11.21 -11.07 -9.39
CA VAL A 71 10.04 -10.17 -9.36
C VAL A 71 9.93 -9.50 -10.73
N ASP A 72 9.00 -9.96 -11.57
CA ASP A 72 8.71 -9.32 -12.85
C ASP A 72 7.42 -8.49 -12.72
N ALA A 73 7.55 -7.17 -12.82
CA ALA A 73 6.41 -6.27 -12.95
C ALA A 73 5.92 -6.29 -14.40
N THR A 74 4.76 -6.89 -14.66
CA THR A 74 4.16 -6.89 -16.01
C THR A 74 3.25 -5.67 -16.18
N THR A 75 3.59 -4.82 -17.15
CA THR A 75 2.74 -3.74 -17.69
C THR A 75 2.79 -3.79 -19.22
N SER A 76 1.68 -3.50 -19.90
CA SER A 76 1.68 -3.27 -21.35
C SER A 76 2.11 -1.82 -21.64
N TYR A 77 3.37 -1.48 -21.41
CA TYR A 77 3.94 -0.19 -21.81
C TYR A 77 5.30 -0.36 -22.49
N ASP A 78 5.48 0.38 -23.59
CA ASP A 78 6.74 0.53 -24.31
C ASP A 78 7.81 1.17 -23.44
N LYS A 79 9.01 0.58 -23.46
CA LYS A 79 10.19 1.01 -22.69
C LYS A 79 10.66 2.42 -23.11
N PRO A 80 10.88 3.36 -22.17
CA PRO A 80 11.65 4.56 -22.46
C PRO A 80 13.15 4.23 -22.63
N LYS A 81 13.80 4.91 -23.59
CA LYS A 81 15.21 4.71 -23.96
C LYS A 81 16.17 5.03 -22.80
N LYS A 82 17.08 4.07 -22.54
CA LYS A 82 18.22 4.17 -21.60
C LYS A 82 19.04 5.45 -21.85
N ARG A 83 19.33 6.22 -20.80
CA ARG A 83 20.45 7.17 -20.78
C ARG A 83 21.30 6.99 -19.53
N GLY A 84 22.55 6.62 -19.74
CA GLY A 84 23.71 7.07 -18.96
C GLY A 84 23.91 6.52 -17.56
N ILE A 85 24.92 5.67 -17.41
CA ILE A 85 25.56 5.31 -16.14
C ILE A 85 26.05 6.59 -15.44
N CYS A 86 25.53 6.91 -14.25
CA CYS A 86 26.10 7.95 -13.40
C CYS A 86 26.74 7.31 -12.15
N LYS A 87 28.08 7.28 -12.12
CA LYS A 87 28.84 6.94 -10.91
C LYS A 87 28.62 8.04 -9.86
N LYS A 88 28.06 7.71 -8.70
CA LYS A 88 28.16 8.55 -7.49
C LYS A 88 28.68 7.74 -6.31
N LYS A 89 29.89 8.10 -5.87
CA LYS A 89 30.44 7.74 -4.55
C LYS A 89 29.58 8.41 -3.48
N GLN A 90 28.95 7.62 -2.61
CA GLN A 90 28.49 8.09 -1.29
C GLN A 90 28.83 7.05 -0.21
N LYS A 91 29.63 7.50 0.77
CA LYS A 91 29.85 6.88 2.07
C LYS A 91 28.88 7.54 3.06
N LYS A 92 27.97 6.79 3.69
CA LYS A 92 27.79 6.72 5.15
C LYS A 92 26.69 5.73 5.55
N LEU A 93 26.97 5.09 6.70
CA LEU A 93 26.17 4.44 7.74
C LEU A 93 24.92 3.61 7.36
N LYS A 94 24.95 2.33 7.75
CA LYS A 94 24.02 1.27 7.31
C LYS A 94 23.26 0.69 8.50
N LEU A 95 21.96 0.99 8.66
CA LEU A 95 21.05 0.12 9.45
C LEU A 95 20.78 -1.20 8.73
N ILE A 96 20.96 -1.18 7.41
CA ILE A 96 20.89 -2.30 6.50
C ILE A 96 22.28 -2.39 5.87
N ASN A 97 23.03 -3.45 6.15
CA ASN A 97 24.35 -3.64 5.54
C ASN A 97 24.21 -3.49 4.00
N LYS A 98 24.86 -2.51 3.31
CA LYS A 98 24.90 -2.53 1.81
C LYS A 98 25.32 -3.92 1.39
N GLY A 99 24.47 -4.57 0.61
CA GLY A 99 24.53 -5.98 0.23
C GLY A 99 23.32 -6.73 0.79
N ASP A 100 22.19 -6.59 0.09
CA ASP A 100 21.14 -7.62 -0.06
C ASP A 100 20.47 -8.19 1.20
N ILE A 101 19.59 -7.40 1.83
CA ILE A 101 18.44 -7.99 2.52
C ILE A 101 17.19 -7.25 2.01
N THR A 102 16.55 -7.83 1.00
CA THR A 102 15.22 -7.39 0.58
C THR A 102 14.23 -7.61 1.72
N LEU A 103 13.06 -6.97 1.69
CA LEU A 103 12.07 -7.07 2.78
C LEU A 103 11.69 -8.53 3.11
N GLU A 104 11.84 -9.41 2.12
CA GLU A 104 11.65 -10.86 2.18
C GLU A 104 12.61 -11.53 3.18
N LEU A 105 13.88 -11.12 3.17
CA LEU A 105 15.00 -11.80 3.86
C LEU A 105 15.27 -11.26 5.27
N MET A 106 14.60 -10.18 5.68
CA MET A 106 14.76 -9.61 7.02
C MET A 106 14.15 -10.50 8.09
N PRO A 107 14.74 -10.60 9.30
CA PRO A 107 14.10 -11.26 10.44
C PRO A 107 12.72 -10.64 10.71
N LYS A 108 11.67 -11.46 10.71
CA LYS A 108 10.28 -11.00 10.85
C LYS A 108 9.76 -11.24 12.26
N LYS A 109 8.84 -10.36 12.70
CA LYS A 109 8.04 -10.52 13.91
C LYS A 109 6.56 -10.49 13.51
N VAL A 110 5.76 -11.33 14.16
CA VAL A 110 4.30 -11.29 14.01
C VAL A 110 3.78 -10.07 14.76
N ALA A 111 3.13 -9.17 14.03
CA ALA A 111 2.36 -8.05 14.56
C ALA A 111 0.86 -8.37 14.43
N THR A 112 0.09 -7.96 15.44
CA THR A 112 -1.38 -8.04 15.41
C THR A 112 -1.94 -6.64 15.22
N LEU A 113 -2.73 -6.46 14.17
CA LEU A 113 -3.42 -5.21 13.86
C LEU A 113 -4.67 -5.05 14.75
N ARG A 114 -5.20 -3.82 14.85
CA ARG A 114 -6.45 -3.56 15.59
C ARG A 114 -7.65 -4.34 15.04
N THR A 115 -7.60 -4.66 13.75
CA THR A 115 -8.60 -5.47 13.04
C THR A 115 -8.60 -6.94 13.46
N GLY A 116 -7.59 -7.37 14.23
CA GLY A 116 -7.36 -8.76 14.63
C GLY A 116 -6.55 -9.57 13.61
N GLN A 117 -6.16 -8.96 12.48
CA GLN A 117 -5.29 -9.60 11.50
C GLN A 117 -3.87 -9.74 12.04
N THR A 118 -3.21 -10.85 11.72
CA THR A 118 -1.81 -11.08 12.03
C THR A 118 -0.96 -11.01 10.77
N MET A 119 0.19 -10.35 10.86
CA MET A 119 1.10 -10.21 9.72
C MET A 119 2.56 -10.19 10.15
N LYS A 120 3.45 -10.57 9.24
CA LYS A 120 4.89 -10.62 9.48
C LYS A 120 5.54 -9.35 8.95
N ILE A 121 6.20 -8.59 9.82
CA ILE A 121 6.94 -7.37 9.47
C ILE A 121 8.38 -7.42 10.02
N PRO A 122 9.32 -6.56 9.57
CA PRO A 122 10.68 -6.55 10.09
C PRO A 122 10.73 -6.36 11.61
N ALA A 123 11.39 -7.28 12.32
CA ALA A 123 11.40 -7.35 13.78
C ALA A 123 11.97 -6.09 14.43
N ARG A 124 13.03 -5.51 13.85
CA ARG A 124 13.62 -4.25 14.33
C ARG A 124 12.66 -3.08 14.21
N LEU A 125 11.97 -2.96 13.08
CA LEU A 125 10.96 -1.92 12.90
C LEU A 125 9.84 -2.05 13.93
N TYR A 126 9.35 -3.28 14.16
CA TYR A 126 8.35 -3.56 15.18
C TYR A 126 8.80 -3.10 16.58
N GLN A 127 10.05 -3.36 16.97
CA GLN A 127 10.60 -2.90 18.25
C GLN A 127 10.65 -1.36 18.35
N LEU A 128 11.11 -0.68 17.30
CA LEU A 128 11.19 0.78 17.27
C LEU A 128 9.80 1.42 17.34
N CYS A 129 8.82 0.90 16.59
CA CYS A 129 7.45 1.36 16.64
C CYS A 129 6.84 1.20 18.05
N ASN A 130 7.05 0.05 18.70
CA ASN A 130 6.58 -0.16 20.08
C ASN A 130 7.21 0.81 21.08
N PHE A 131 8.50 1.14 20.90
CA PHE A 131 9.16 2.16 21.71
C PHE A 131 8.50 3.53 21.55
N ILE A 132 8.17 3.90 20.29
CA ILE A 132 7.48 5.16 19.99
C ILE A 132 6.07 5.18 20.59
N LEU A 133 5.31 4.08 20.52
CA LEU A 133 3.96 4.03 21.10
C LEU A 133 3.97 4.24 22.62
N ARG A 134 5.02 3.77 23.33
CA ARG A 134 5.20 4.03 24.78
C ARG A 134 5.57 5.49 25.07
N ASN A 135 6.17 6.17 24.10
CA ASN A 135 6.63 7.57 24.20
C ASN A 135 5.83 8.52 23.29
N VAL A 136 4.59 8.15 22.97
CA VAL A 136 3.80 8.80 21.90
C VAL A 136 3.45 10.26 22.22
N GLU A 137 3.52 10.66 23.50
CA GLU A 137 3.18 12.00 23.99
C GLU A 137 4.28 13.03 23.73
N VAL A 138 5.48 12.61 23.29
CA VAL A 138 6.61 13.50 23.01
C VAL A 138 6.27 14.51 21.90
N LYS A 139 6.35 15.80 22.22
CA LYS A 139 5.97 16.91 21.33
C LYS A 139 6.77 16.93 20.04
N GLY A 140 6.08 16.88 18.90
CA GLY A 140 6.64 16.98 17.56
C GLY A 140 7.36 15.72 17.09
N ILE A 141 7.00 14.55 17.63
CA ILE A 141 7.50 13.25 17.17
C ILE A 141 7.31 13.08 15.65
N PHE A 142 8.28 12.48 14.94
CA PHE A 142 8.38 12.44 13.46
C PHE A 142 8.58 13.79 12.72
N LYS A 143 8.15 14.91 13.30
CA LYS A 143 8.33 16.25 12.69
C LYS A 143 9.68 16.88 13.00
N LYS A 144 10.22 16.66 14.21
CA LYS A 144 11.51 17.20 14.65
C LYS A 144 12.68 16.33 14.17
N SER A 145 13.76 16.97 13.72
CA SER A 145 14.91 16.30 13.08
C SER A 145 15.87 15.55 14.03
N GLY A 146 15.70 15.70 15.35
CA GLY A 146 16.57 15.02 16.32
C GLY A 146 18.06 15.41 16.22
N SER A 147 18.93 14.64 16.88
CA SER A 147 20.39 14.74 16.82
C SER A 147 20.97 13.62 15.95
N ALA A 148 21.63 13.99 14.86
CA ALA A 148 22.27 13.03 13.96
C ALA A 148 23.33 12.15 14.67
N ALA A 149 24.07 12.71 15.62
CA ALA A 149 25.05 11.97 16.41
C ALA A 149 24.37 10.88 17.27
N LYS A 150 23.33 11.24 18.03
CA LYS A 150 22.55 10.27 18.83
C LYS A 150 21.91 9.20 17.95
N GLN A 151 21.43 9.57 16.77
CA GLN A 151 20.87 8.62 15.81
C GLN A 151 21.93 7.63 15.32
N GLU A 152 23.15 8.10 15.03
CA GLU A 152 24.29 7.25 14.65
C GLU A 152 24.69 6.29 15.78
N ASP A 153 24.72 6.76 17.04
CA ASP A 153 25.03 5.94 18.21
C ASP A 153 23.97 4.85 18.46
N ILE A 154 22.68 5.21 18.44
CA ILE A 154 21.57 4.26 18.61
C ILE A 154 21.64 3.18 17.52
N LYS A 155 21.86 3.57 16.25
CA LYS A 155 21.99 2.61 15.15
C LYS A 155 23.18 1.68 15.32
N ALA A 156 24.33 2.21 15.75
CA ALA A 156 25.53 1.41 15.97
C ALA A 156 25.29 0.32 17.04
N LEU A 157 24.58 0.66 18.12
CA LEU A 157 24.17 -0.30 19.14
C LEU A 157 23.20 -1.35 18.58
N LEU A 158 22.14 -0.90 17.91
CA LEU A 158 21.16 -1.81 17.30
C LEU A 158 21.85 -2.79 16.33
N ASN A 159 22.78 -2.31 15.51
CA ASN A 159 23.52 -3.13 14.55
C ASN A 159 24.40 -4.21 15.17
N LYS A 160 24.89 -3.98 16.40
CA LYS A 160 25.60 -5.00 17.19
C LYS A 160 24.67 -6.05 17.80
N GLY A 161 23.36 -5.87 17.68
CA GLY A 161 22.35 -6.73 18.31
C GLY A 161 21.95 -6.30 19.72
N GLU A 162 22.44 -5.14 20.18
CA GLU A 162 22.10 -4.61 21.49
C GLU A 162 20.63 -4.16 21.55
N PRO A 163 19.95 -4.29 22.70
CA PRO A 163 18.59 -3.80 22.87
C PRO A 163 18.54 -2.27 22.83
N LEU A 164 17.40 -1.73 22.40
CA LEU A 164 17.15 -0.29 22.46
C LEU A 164 17.04 0.15 23.93
N SER A 165 17.87 1.12 24.33
CA SER A 165 17.80 1.72 25.67
C SER A 165 16.44 2.38 25.94
N GLN A 166 15.94 2.26 27.17
CA GLN A 166 14.68 2.89 27.58
C GLN A 166 14.78 4.42 27.61
N ASP A 167 15.98 4.95 27.87
CA ASP A 167 16.26 6.40 27.93
C ASP A 167 16.58 7.01 26.55
N ALA A 168 16.44 6.21 25.47
CA ALA A 168 16.66 6.71 24.12
C ALA A 168 15.69 7.86 23.79
N SER A 169 16.19 8.86 23.07
CA SER A 169 15.35 9.97 22.62
C SER A 169 14.29 9.49 21.63
N ALA A 170 13.01 9.64 21.98
CA ALA A 170 11.90 9.25 21.10
C ALA A 170 11.89 10.01 19.76
N VAL A 171 12.37 11.25 19.74
CA VAL A 171 12.54 12.02 18.49
C VAL A 171 13.59 11.37 17.60
N ASP A 172 14.71 10.92 18.17
CA ASP A 172 15.77 10.25 17.42
C ASP A 172 15.34 8.87 16.93
N VAL A 173 14.64 8.10 17.76
CA VAL A 173 14.06 6.81 17.36
C VAL A 173 13.03 6.98 16.24
N ALA A 174 12.22 8.04 16.27
CA ALA A 174 11.26 8.35 15.20
C ALA A 174 11.97 8.63 13.87
N GLN A 175 13.05 9.42 13.89
CA GLN A 175 13.85 9.67 12.68
C GLN A 175 14.57 8.41 12.19
N ILE A 176 15.01 7.53 13.10
CA ILE A 176 15.56 6.21 12.75
C ILE A 176 14.53 5.35 12.01
N ILE A 177 13.26 5.36 12.42
CA ILE A 177 12.18 4.65 11.71
C ILE A 177 12.04 5.19 10.29
N LEU A 178 11.95 6.51 10.11
CA LEU A 178 11.83 7.12 8.78
C LEU A 178 13.04 6.79 7.90
N GLN A 179 14.24 6.81 8.48
CA GLN A 179 15.45 6.46 7.77
C GLN A 179 15.51 4.97 7.41
N PHE A 180 15.09 4.08 8.31
CA PHE A 180 15.00 2.65 8.03
C PHE A 180 14.11 2.39 6.80
N LEU A 181 12.94 3.04 6.73
CA LEU A 181 12.02 2.91 5.60
C LEU A 181 12.61 3.49 4.31
N LYS A 182 13.31 4.64 4.41
CA LYS A 182 13.96 5.29 3.27
C LYS A 182 15.16 4.50 2.71
N GLU A 183 15.83 3.72 3.56
CA GLU A 183 17.00 2.90 3.19
C GLU A 183 16.64 1.52 2.65
N LEU A 184 15.34 1.17 2.58
CA LEU A 184 14.92 -0.08 1.97
C LEU A 184 15.36 -0.15 0.49
N PRO A 185 15.81 -1.32 -0.01
CA PRO A 185 16.17 -1.49 -1.42
C PRO A 185 15.02 -1.20 -2.39
N VAL A 186 13.80 -1.51 -1.95
CA VAL A 186 12.55 -1.20 -2.63
C VAL A 186 11.67 -0.45 -1.64
N ALA A 187 11.15 0.71 -2.05
CA ALA A 187 10.26 1.53 -1.22
C ALA A 187 9.01 0.74 -0.78
N VAL A 188 8.39 1.16 0.32
CA VAL A 188 7.20 0.49 0.88
C VAL A 188 6.09 0.39 -0.17
N ILE A 189 5.83 1.48 -0.90
CA ILE A 189 5.11 1.43 -2.18
C ILE A 189 6.18 1.41 -3.28
N PRO A 190 6.35 0.29 -4.00
CA PRO A 190 7.40 0.18 -5.02
C PRO A 190 7.21 1.18 -6.16
N GLU A 191 8.32 1.60 -6.77
CA GLU A 191 8.34 2.66 -7.81
C GLU A 191 7.43 2.35 -9.00
N CYS A 192 7.30 1.08 -9.41
CA CYS A 192 6.41 0.69 -10.51
C CYS A 192 4.92 0.91 -10.20
N GLN A 193 4.53 1.07 -8.93
CA GLN A 193 3.15 1.35 -8.52
C GLN A 193 2.87 2.86 -8.40
N HIS A 194 3.88 3.73 -8.47
CA HIS A 194 3.71 5.16 -8.17
C HIS A 194 2.72 5.85 -9.11
N ALA A 195 2.88 5.66 -10.42
CA ALA A 195 1.98 6.26 -11.42
C ALA A 195 0.53 5.75 -11.26
N PHE A 196 0.36 4.48 -10.90
CA PHE A 196 -0.94 3.89 -10.65
C PHE A 196 -1.61 4.50 -9.40
N PHE A 197 -0.87 4.65 -8.29
CA PHE A 197 -1.38 5.29 -7.09
C PHE A 197 -1.75 6.77 -7.30
N LEU A 198 -1.00 7.51 -8.11
CA LEU A 198 -1.37 8.88 -8.50
C LEU A 198 -2.66 8.90 -9.33
N SER A 199 -2.81 7.97 -10.28
CA SER A 199 -4.04 7.83 -11.07
C SER A 199 -5.24 7.48 -10.19
N CYS A 200 -5.04 6.62 -9.18
CA CYS A 200 -6.05 6.30 -8.17
C CYS A 200 -6.47 7.53 -7.35
N TYR A 201 -5.51 8.41 -7.02
CA TYR A 201 -5.79 9.65 -6.29
C TYR A 201 -6.59 10.66 -7.12
N ASP A 202 -6.39 10.68 -8.43
CA ASP A 202 -7.12 11.56 -9.36
C ASP A 202 -8.54 11.05 -9.67
N HIS A 203 -8.89 9.82 -9.25
CA HIS A 203 -10.23 9.24 -9.40
C HIS A 203 -11.26 9.86 -8.44
N ALA A 204 -12.54 9.89 -8.83
CA ALA A 204 -13.62 10.42 -8.00
C ALA A 204 -13.74 9.68 -6.66
N ASP A 205 -13.72 8.34 -6.71
CA ASP A 205 -13.77 7.44 -5.54
C ASP A 205 -12.38 7.07 -5.00
N ARG A 206 -11.44 8.02 -5.01
CA ARG A 206 -10.02 7.80 -4.65
C ARG A 206 -9.79 7.05 -3.34
N GLU A 207 -10.63 7.25 -2.33
CA GLU A 207 -10.48 6.61 -1.04
C GLU A 207 -10.60 5.08 -1.16
N ASP A 208 -11.61 4.60 -1.88
CA ASP A 208 -11.88 3.19 -2.15
C ASP A 208 -10.88 2.59 -3.11
N VAL A 209 -10.61 3.30 -4.19
CA VAL A 209 -9.65 2.88 -5.21
C VAL A 209 -8.24 2.73 -4.61
N LEU A 210 -7.76 3.70 -3.81
CA LEU A 210 -6.44 3.61 -3.16
C LEU A 210 -6.36 2.46 -2.17
N THR A 211 -7.44 2.18 -1.44
CA THR A 211 -7.48 1.07 -0.48
C THR A 211 -7.43 -0.28 -1.19
N LEU A 212 -8.16 -0.42 -2.31
CA LEU A 212 -8.10 -1.61 -3.17
C LEU A 212 -6.75 -1.76 -3.86
N ALA A 213 -6.15 -0.65 -4.32
CA ALA A 213 -4.83 -0.64 -4.95
C ALA A 213 -3.75 -1.23 -4.03
N CYS A 214 -3.87 -1.08 -2.71
CA CYS A 214 -2.95 -1.71 -1.76
C CYS A 214 -2.94 -3.25 -1.85
N LEU A 215 -4.02 -3.89 -2.30
CA LEU A 215 -4.08 -5.35 -2.49
C LEU A 215 -3.24 -5.84 -3.68
N LEU A 216 -2.85 -4.94 -4.58
CA LEU A 216 -1.97 -5.23 -5.72
C LEU A 216 -0.47 -5.10 -5.36
N LEU A 217 -0.14 -4.71 -4.14
CA LEU A 217 1.24 -4.66 -3.66
C LEU A 217 1.75 -6.07 -3.31
N PRO A 218 3.08 -6.30 -3.35
CA PRO A 218 3.62 -7.59 -2.92
C PRO A 218 3.27 -7.88 -1.44
N PRO A 219 3.10 -9.15 -1.04
CA PRO A 219 2.61 -9.51 0.30
C PRO A 219 3.37 -8.86 1.47
N ASN A 220 4.70 -8.81 1.40
CA ASN A 220 5.50 -8.17 2.45
C ASN A 220 5.30 -6.65 2.50
N HIS A 221 5.10 -6.02 1.34
CA HIS A 221 4.91 -4.57 1.21
C HIS A 221 3.54 -4.14 1.72
N VAL A 222 2.46 -4.85 1.37
CA VAL A 222 1.12 -4.56 1.92
C VAL A 222 1.04 -4.84 3.42
N ASN A 223 1.69 -5.90 3.93
CA ASN A 223 1.80 -6.15 5.37
C ASN A 223 2.50 -4.98 6.08
N LEU A 224 3.66 -4.56 5.56
CA LEU A 224 4.40 -3.44 6.12
C LEU A 224 3.58 -2.14 6.07
N LEU A 225 2.93 -1.86 4.94
CA LEU A 225 2.09 -0.67 4.76
C LEU A 225 0.91 -0.66 5.72
N ALA A 226 0.16 -1.75 5.82
CA ALA A 226 -1.00 -1.87 6.73
C ALA A 226 -0.59 -1.60 8.19
N TYR A 227 0.50 -2.22 8.64
CA TYR A 227 1.04 -1.99 9.98
C TYR A 227 1.45 -0.52 10.18
N LEU A 228 2.20 0.06 9.24
CA LEU A 228 2.70 1.43 9.34
C LEU A 228 1.54 2.45 9.36
N MET A 229 0.52 2.26 8.53
CA MET A 229 -0.62 3.17 8.49
C MET A 229 -1.39 3.16 9.81
N GLN A 230 -1.59 1.98 10.43
CA GLN A 230 -2.21 1.91 11.77
C GLN A 230 -1.31 2.51 12.86
N PHE A 231 0.00 2.27 12.78
CA PHE A 231 0.97 2.85 13.70
C PHE A 231 0.97 4.39 13.63
N PHE A 232 1.05 4.96 12.44
CA PHE A 232 1.07 6.41 12.26
C PHE A 232 -0.29 7.03 12.61
N GLU A 233 -1.40 6.39 12.27
CA GLU A 233 -2.73 6.82 12.70
C GLU A 233 -2.79 6.86 14.24
N GLN A 234 -2.33 5.82 14.93
CA GLN A 234 -2.28 5.77 16.39
C GLN A 234 -1.38 6.87 17.00
N VAL A 235 -0.28 7.25 16.34
CA VAL A 235 0.53 8.40 16.78
C VAL A 235 -0.29 9.70 16.68
N THR A 236 -1.03 9.88 15.60
CA THR A 236 -1.83 11.10 15.36
C THR A 236 -3.09 11.20 16.21
N THR A 237 -3.64 10.10 16.73
CA THR A 237 -4.75 10.16 17.70
C THR A 237 -4.32 10.85 19.00
N HIS A 238 -3.03 10.85 19.32
CA HIS A 238 -2.44 11.53 20.47
C HIS A 238 -2.05 13.01 20.21
N HIS A 239 -2.51 13.59 19.09
CA HIS A 239 -2.18 14.98 18.68
C HIS A 239 -2.42 16.05 19.76
N LYS A 240 -3.35 15.84 20.70
CA LYS A 240 -3.58 16.77 21.82
C LYS A 240 -2.33 16.94 22.71
N LYS A 241 -1.51 15.89 22.84
CA LYS A 241 -0.29 15.91 23.65
C LYS A 241 0.96 16.10 22.80
N ASN A 242 1.08 15.34 21.70
CA ASN A 242 2.28 15.36 20.86
C ASN A 242 2.28 16.47 19.79
N HIS A 243 1.14 17.13 19.55
CA HIS A 243 0.97 18.20 18.53
C HIS A 243 1.22 17.76 17.08
N VAL A 244 1.03 16.47 16.76
CA VAL A 244 1.20 15.93 15.41
C VAL A 244 -0.14 15.44 14.88
N THR A 245 -0.74 16.21 13.98
CA THR A 245 -1.99 15.84 13.29
C THR A 245 -1.71 14.98 12.07
N LEU A 246 -2.73 14.31 11.53
CA LEU A 246 -2.65 13.56 10.25
C LEU A 246 -2.08 14.43 9.12
N LEU A 247 -2.60 15.65 8.96
CA LEU A 247 -2.16 16.60 7.94
C LEU A 247 -0.70 17.06 8.13
N ALA A 248 -0.23 17.12 9.38
CA ALA A 248 1.17 17.45 9.66
C ALA A 248 2.11 16.26 9.41
N LEU A 249 1.63 15.02 9.60
CA LEU A 249 2.44 13.81 9.44
C LEU A 249 2.54 13.35 7.98
N GLY A 250 1.49 13.50 7.18
CA GLY A 250 1.44 13.09 5.77
C GLY A 250 2.66 13.53 4.95
N PRO A 251 3.03 14.83 4.94
CA PRO A 251 4.22 15.31 4.23
C PRO A 251 5.55 14.76 4.77
N CYS A 252 5.62 14.38 6.04
CA CYS A 252 6.84 13.80 6.62
C CYS A 252 7.06 12.35 6.18
N ILE A 253 5.98 11.57 6.04
CA ILE A 253 6.06 10.13 5.71
C ILE A 253 5.88 9.84 4.22
N GLY A 254 5.21 10.72 3.48
CA GLY A 254 4.94 10.57 2.04
C GLY A 254 6.19 10.27 1.22
N PRO A 255 7.22 11.14 1.23
CA PRO A 255 8.47 10.91 0.50
C PRO A 255 9.27 9.68 0.96
N VAL A 256 8.96 9.14 2.15
CA VAL A 256 9.62 7.96 2.71
C VAL A 256 8.93 6.67 2.24
N ILE A 257 7.60 6.68 2.14
CA ILE A 257 6.78 5.52 1.77
C ILE A 257 6.62 5.40 0.25
N MET A 258 6.47 6.54 -0.42
CA MET A 258 6.31 6.68 -1.87
C MET A 258 7.23 7.81 -2.38
N PRO A 259 8.53 7.52 -2.62
CA PRO A 259 9.50 8.53 -3.01
C PRO A 259 9.18 9.16 -4.37
N MET A 260 8.85 10.46 -4.38
CA MET A 260 8.59 11.24 -5.60
C MET A 260 9.50 12.46 -5.66
N ASN A 261 9.95 12.81 -6.88
CA ASN A 261 10.83 13.95 -7.12
C ASN A 261 10.10 15.18 -7.67
N ALA A 262 8.90 14.99 -8.24
CA ALA A 262 8.11 16.07 -8.84
C ALA A 262 7.33 16.84 -7.76
N PRO A 263 7.47 18.19 -7.66
CA PRO A 263 6.82 18.99 -6.62
C PRO A 263 5.29 18.84 -6.55
N GLU A 264 4.64 18.77 -7.72
CA GLU A 264 3.20 18.56 -7.87
C GLU A 264 2.74 17.22 -7.26
N ASP A 265 3.56 16.18 -7.42
CA ASP A 265 3.26 14.85 -6.91
C ASP A 265 3.54 14.74 -5.42
N ILE A 266 4.51 15.49 -4.87
CA ILE A 266 4.80 15.47 -3.42
C ILE A 266 3.55 15.82 -2.60
N LYS A 267 2.75 16.80 -3.07
CA LYS A 267 1.50 17.16 -2.41
C LYS A 267 0.47 16.02 -2.51
N LYS A 268 0.29 15.44 -3.70
CA LYS A 268 -0.62 14.30 -3.91
C LYS A 268 -0.23 13.11 -3.02
N VAL A 269 1.07 12.80 -2.95
CA VAL A 269 1.61 11.74 -2.09
C VAL A 269 1.30 12.01 -0.62
N ALA A 270 1.48 13.23 -0.13
CA ALA A 270 1.12 13.58 1.24
C ALA A 270 -0.37 13.33 1.52
N ASP A 271 -1.25 13.71 0.59
CA ASP A 271 -2.69 13.48 0.70
C ASP A 271 -3.04 11.98 0.64
N ILE A 272 -2.39 11.21 -0.24
CA ILE A 272 -2.52 9.75 -0.30
C ILE A 272 -2.19 9.14 1.07
N MET A 273 -1.08 9.56 1.71
CA MET A 273 -0.74 9.06 3.05
C MET A 273 -1.81 9.40 4.08
N VAL A 274 -2.41 10.59 4.01
CA VAL A 274 -3.50 10.98 4.92
C VAL A 274 -4.73 10.10 4.69
N ILE A 275 -5.11 9.83 3.44
CA ILE A 275 -6.22 8.94 3.11
C ILE A 275 -5.95 7.53 3.64
N LEU A 276 -4.76 6.99 3.38
CA LEU A 276 -4.38 5.64 3.82
C LEU A 276 -4.33 5.52 5.35
N MET A 277 -3.83 6.54 6.07
CA MET A 277 -3.88 6.57 7.54
C MET A 277 -5.33 6.60 8.06
N LYS A 278 -6.22 7.41 7.46
CA LYS A 278 -7.65 7.43 7.85
C LYS A 278 -8.34 6.09 7.61
N ARG A 279 -7.90 5.34 6.59
CA ARG A 279 -8.46 4.03 6.22
C ARG A 279 -7.55 2.87 6.62
N ALA A 280 -6.69 3.07 7.63
CA ALA A 280 -5.66 2.10 8.00
C ALA A 280 -6.21 0.72 8.40
N ASP A 281 -7.44 0.67 8.92
CA ASP A 281 -8.12 -0.58 9.30
C ASP A 281 -8.68 -1.36 8.07
N LEU A 282 -8.69 -0.74 6.88
CA LEU A 282 -9.15 -1.36 5.63
C LEU A 282 -7.99 -1.84 4.75
N ILE A 283 -6.75 -1.43 5.03
CA ILE A 283 -5.59 -1.83 4.23
C ILE A 283 -5.31 -3.31 4.44
N GLY A 284 -5.23 -4.05 3.34
CA GLY A 284 -5.02 -5.50 3.37
C GLY A 284 -6.28 -6.29 3.72
N MET A 285 -7.43 -5.63 3.80
CA MET A 285 -8.72 -6.29 3.89
C MET A 285 -9.29 -6.60 2.51
N VAL A 286 -9.83 -7.80 2.33
CA VAL A 286 -10.42 -8.23 1.06
C VAL A 286 -11.94 -8.10 1.12
N PRO A 287 -12.57 -7.29 0.25
CA PRO A 287 -14.02 -7.29 0.12
C PRO A 287 -14.54 -8.64 -0.39
N GLU A 288 -15.66 -9.11 0.14
CA GLU A 288 -16.28 -10.40 -0.26
C GLU A 288 -16.51 -10.52 -1.78
N LEU A 289 -16.80 -9.41 -2.46
CA LEU A 289 -16.95 -9.39 -3.92
C LEU A 289 -15.68 -9.86 -4.66
N MET A 290 -14.50 -9.57 -4.11
CA MET A 290 -13.21 -9.90 -4.72
C MET A 290 -12.82 -11.37 -4.49
N THR A 291 -13.50 -12.08 -3.59
CA THR A 291 -13.25 -13.51 -3.33
C THR A 291 -14.09 -14.43 -4.22
N LEU A 292 -15.05 -13.89 -4.97
CA LEU A 292 -15.92 -14.68 -5.82
C LEU A 292 -15.17 -15.13 -7.09
N GLU A 293 -15.32 -16.40 -7.44
CA GLU A 293 -14.90 -16.86 -8.76
C GLU A 293 -15.73 -16.15 -9.84
N PRO A 294 -15.12 -15.74 -10.95
CA PRO A 294 -15.86 -15.16 -12.06
C PRO A 294 -16.90 -16.19 -12.53
N LYS A 295 -18.19 -15.84 -12.40
CA LYS A 295 -19.27 -16.68 -12.94
C LYS A 295 -18.94 -16.94 -14.40
N PRO A 296 -18.97 -18.19 -14.89
CA PRO A 296 -18.74 -18.46 -16.30
C PRO A 296 -19.74 -17.62 -17.07
N GLN A 297 -19.23 -16.64 -17.83
CA GLN A 297 -20.05 -15.94 -18.81
C GLN A 297 -20.61 -17.05 -19.69
N LYS A 298 -21.93 -17.26 -19.62
CA LYS A 298 -22.61 -18.14 -20.57
C LYS A 298 -22.21 -17.61 -21.94
N LYS A 299 -21.26 -18.27 -22.61
CA LYS A 299 -20.96 -18.01 -24.01
C LYS A 299 -22.31 -17.98 -24.70
N LYS A 300 -22.67 -16.87 -25.34
CA LYS A 300 -23.82 -16.90 -26.24
C LYS A 300 -23.58 -18.10 -27.16
N CYS A 301 -24.42 -19.12 -27.05
CA CYS A 301 -24.30 -20.29 -27.89
C CYS A 301 -24.30 -19.79 -29.34
N SER A 302 -23.31 -20.17 -30.15
CA SER A 302 -23.18 -19.70 -31.55
C SER A 302 -24.41 -20.05 -32.41
N TRP A 303 -25.28 -20.92 -31.90
CA TRP A 303 -26.58 -21.24 -32.48
C TRP A 303 -27.56 -20.04 -32.48
N VAL A 304 -27.53 -19.17 -31.46
CA VAL A 304 -28.43 -18.00 -31.37
C VAL A 304 -28.04 -16.91 -32.39
N GLU A 305 -26.76 -16.74 -32.69
CA GLU A 305 -26.29 -15.82 -33.75
C GLU A 305 -26.54 -16.36 -35.16
N SER A 306 -26.60 -17.68 -35.32
CA SER A 306 -26.91 -18.32 -36.61
C SER A 306 -28.40 -18.24 -36.96
N LEU A 307 -29.29 -18.18 -35.96
CA LEU A 307 -30.73 -17.99 -36.14
C LEU A 307 -31.10 -16.55 -36.48
N LEU A 308 -30.43 -15.56 -35.87
CA LEU A 308 -30.66 -14.14 -36.16
C LEU A 308 -30.10 -13.67 -37.51
N LYS A 309 -29.24 -14.46 -38.15
CA LYS A 309 -28.75 -14.21 -39.52
C LYS A 309 -29.59 -14.90 -40.61
N ARG A 310 -30.62 -15.66 -40.24
CA ARG A 310 -31.52 -16.39 -41.15
C ARG A 310 -32.97 -15.87 -41.11
N ALA A 311 -33.23 -14.81 -40.36
CA ALA A 311 -34.47 -14.03 -40.40
C ALA A 311 -34.18 -12.68 -41.05
#